data_AF-A0A848WC88-F1
#
_entry.id   AF-A0A848WC88-F1
#
_cell.length_a   1.000
_cell.length_b   1.000
_cell.length_c   1.000
_cell.angle_alpha   90.00
_cell.angle_beta   90.00
_cell.angle_gamma   90.00
#
_symmetry.space_group_name_H-M   'P 1'
#
loop_
_entity.id
_entity.type
_entity.pdbx_description
1 polymer ?
#
loop_
_entity_poly.entity_id
_entity_poly.type
_entity_poly.pdbx_seq_one_letter_code
_entity_poly.pdbx_strand_id
1 'polypeptide(L)' 'MHMAPRRAGDPPILVAENARIREALSWQPRYDDTDVIVRTALNWERQLAVVSG' A
#
# COMPACT_ATOMS: atom_id res chain seq x y z
N MET A 1 13.58 -15.07 -6.88
CA MET A 1 13.27 -13.66 -7.20
C MET A 1 13.56 -13.47 -8.69
N HIS A 2 12.54 -13.28 -9.52
CA HIS A 2 12.74 -13.07 -10.95
C HIS A 2 12.81 -11.56 -11.19
N MET A 3 13.96 -11.06 -11.65
CA MET A 3 14.13 -9.65 -11.97
C MET A 3 13.62 -9.42 -13.39
N ALA A 4 12.66 -8.50 -13.54
CA ALA A 4 12.10 -8.09 -14.83
C ALA A 4 12.40 -6.60 -15.06
N PRO A 5 12.47 -6.13 -16.32
CA PRO A 5 12.66 -4.71 -16.62
C PRO A 5 11.48 -3.86 -16.10
N ARG A 6 11.74 -2.58 -15.81
CA ARG A 6 10.67 -1.61 -15.50
C ARG A 6 9.69 -1.53 -16.67
N ARG A 7 8.40 -1.35 -16.39
CA ARG A 7 7.41 -1.18 -17.46
C ARG A 7 7.62 0.19 -18.10
N ALA A 8 7.42 0.27 -19.42
CA ALA A 8 7.43 1.54 -20.12
C ALA A 8 6.34 2.45 -19.53
N GLY A 9 6.71 3.67 -19.14
CA GLY A 9 5.81 4.63 -18.51
C GLY A 9 5.83 4.65 -16.98
N ASP A 10 6.49 3.69 -16.30
CA ASP A 10 6.59 3.73 -14.84
C ASP A 10 7.59 4.81 -14.37
N PRO A 11 7.15 5.86 -13.66
CA PRO A 11 8.06 6.85 -13.09
C PRO A 11 8.89 6.22 -11.96
N PRO A 12 10.15 6.67 -11.75
CA PRO A 12 11.01 6.11 -10.71
C PRO A 12 10.41 6.22 -9.30
N ILE A 13 9.66 7.29 -9.02
CA ILE A 13 8.98 7.57 -7.75
C ILE A 13 7.63 8.22 -8.06
N LEU A 14 6.59 7.86 -7.32
CA LEU A 14 5.26 8.46 -7.40
C LEU A 14 4.64 8.51 -5.99
N VAL A 15 4.48 9.71 -5.43
CA VAL A 15 3.89 9.94 -4.12
C VAL A 15 2.93 11.13 -4.21
N ALA A 16 1.73 11.00 -3.64
CA ALA A 16 0.75 12.08 -3.60
C ALA A 16 1.04 13.07 -2.47
N GLU A 17 0.94 14.37 -2.76
CA GLU A 17 0.89 15.42 -1.75
C GLU A 17 -0.46 15.34 -0.99
N ASN A 18 -0.45 15.45 0.34
CA ASN A 18 -1.63 15.24 1.17
C ASN A 18 -1.99 16.40 2.12
N ALA A 19 -1.33 17.56 2.03
CA ALA A 19 -1.64 18.73 2.83
C ALA A 19 -3.10 19.18 2.64
N ARG A 20 -3.59 19.23 1.40
CA ARG A 20 -4.94 19.73 1.11
C ARG A 20 -6.05 18.95 1.81
N ILE A 21 -5.96 17.62 1.90
CA ILE A 21 -6.97 16.80 2.57
C ILE A 21 -6.87 16.93 4.10
N ARG A 22 -5.65 17.08 4.64
CA ARG A 22 -5.41 17.32 6.06
C ARG A 22 -5.99 18.66 6.49
N GLU A 23 -5.76 19.72 5.72
CA GLU A 23 -6.27 21.06 6.01
C GLU A 23 -7.79 21.16 5.86
N ALA A 24 -8.33 20.67 4.75
CA ALA A 24 -9.75 20.85 4.44
C ALA A 24 -10.66 20.01 5.34
N LEU A 25 -10.22 18.83 5.76
CA LEU A 25 -11.07 17.85 6.46
C LEU A 25 -10.59 17.53 7.87
N SER A 26 -9.47 18.13 8.33
CA SER A 26 -8.77 17.68 9.55
C SER A 26 -8.47 16.17 9.53
N TRP A 27 -8.37 15.60 8.33
CA TRP A 27 -8.17 14.17 8.15
C TRP A 27 -6.73 13.80 8.50
N GLN A 28 -6.57 12.70 9.23
CA GLN A 28 -5.28 12.12 9.56
C GLN A 28 -5.34 10.61 9.28
N PRO A 29 -4.34 10.03 8.58
CA PRO A 29 -4.32 8.60 8.36
C PRO A 29 -4.15 7.89 9.70
N ARG A 30 -5.03 6.94 9.99
CA ARG A 30 -4.94 6.10 11.19
C ARG A 30 -3.86 5.01 11.05
N TYR A 31 -3.53 4.62 9.82
CA TYR A 31 -2.61 3.54 9.49
C TYR A 31 -1.71 3.96 8.32
N ASP A 32 -0.68 4.77 8.60
CA ASP A 32 0.36 5.17 7.62
C ASP A 32 1.68 4.39 7.78
N ASP A 33 1.77 3.54 8.80
CA ASP A 33 2.86 2.61 9.01
C ASP A 33 2.84 1.47 7.97
N THR A 34 3.92 1.37 7.19
CA THR A 34 4.05 0.39 6.11
C THR A 34 4.10 -1.05 6.63
N ASP A 35 4.72 -1.30 7.79
CA ASP A 35 4.79 -2.64 8.38
C ASP A 35 3.41 -3.10 8.83
N VAL A 36 2.59 -2.19 9.36
CA VAL A 36 1.17 -2.48 9.68
C VAL A 36 0.39 -2.83 8.42
N ILE A 37 0.51 -2.03 7.37
CA ILE A 37 -0.20 -2.24 6.10
C ILE A 37 0.18 -3.60 5.49
N VAL A 38 1.47 -3.89 5.35
CA VAL A 38 1.95 -5.14 4.74
C VAL A 38 1.57 -6.36 5.59
N ARG A 39 1.72 -6.29 6.92
CA ARG A 39 1.38 -7.39 7.82
C ARG A 39 -0.11 -7.74 7.76
N THR A 40 -0.98 -6.74 7.75
CA THR A 40 -2.43 -6.96 7.71
C THR A 40 -2.88 -7.55 6.38
N ALA A 41 -2.32 -7.07 5.26
CA ALA A 41 -2.55 -7.66 3.94
C ALA A 41 -2.07 -9.12 3.85
N LEU A 42 -0.87 -9.43 4.35
CA LEU A 42 -0.36 -10.81 4.32
C LEU A 42 -1.20 -11.76 5.18
N ASN A 43 -1.68 -11.30 6.34
CA ASN A 43 -2.55 -12.11 7.19
C ASN A 43 -3.87 -12.42 6.48
N TRP A 44 -4.44 -11.45 5.74
CA TRP A 44 -5.62 -11.68 4.91
C TRP A 44 -5.39 -12.75 3.85
N GLU A 45 -4.30 -12.65 3.08
CA GLU A 45 -3.96 -13.65 2.05
C GLU A 45 -3.80 -15.06 2.63
N ARG A 46 -3.20 -15.17 3.82
CA ARG A 46 -3.07 -16.46 4.52
C ARG A 46 -4.42 -17.06 4.89
N GLN A 47 -5.38 -16.24 5.32
CA GLN A 47 -6.73 -16.71 5.63
C GLN A 47 -7.45 -17.19 4.37
N LEU A 48 -7.35 -16.44 3.26
CA LEU A 48 -7.95 -16.84 1.98
C LEU A 48 -7.38 -18.16 1.46
N ALA A 49 -6.07 -18.38 1.60
CA ALA A 49 -5.43 -19.63 1.19
C ALA A 49 -5.94 -20.84 1.98
N VAL A 50 -6.30 -20.66 3.26
CA VAL A 50 -6.88 -21.73 4.10
C VAL A 50 -8.34 -21.99 3.74
N VAL A 51 -9.12 -20.96 3.43
CA VAL A 51 -10.55 -21.09 3.09
C VAL A 51 -10.77 -21.63 1.67
N SER A 52 -9.81 -21.41 0.76
CA SER A 52 -9.91 -21.83 -0.65
C SER A 52 -9.31 -23.21 -0.93
N GLY A 53 -8.79 -23.90 0.10
CA GLY A 53 -8.24 -25.26 0.02
C GLY A 53 -9.13 -26.27 0.72
#